data_AF-A0A4U9HML3-F1
#
_entry.id   AF-A0A4U9HML3-F1
#
_cell.length_a   1.000
_cell.length_b   1.000
_cell.length_c   1.000
_cell.angle_alpha   90.00
_cell.angle_beta   90.00
_cell.angle_gamma   90.00
#
_symmetry.space_group_name_H-M   'P 1'
#
loop_
_entity.id
_entity.type
_entity.pdbx_description
1 polymer ?
#
loop_
_entity_poly.entity_id
_entity_poly.type
_entity_poly.pdbx_seq_one_letter_code
_entity_poly.pdbx_strand_id
1 'polypeptide(L)'
;MPAEPHRFRLRTRYVDEQADSLDDALARINKYTQQGKAVSIALCGNAADIVPELVARGVRPDLVTDQTSAHDPLHGYLPKGWSWEEYQQKAQQDPEGTVLAAKRSMAEHVSAMLAFSQQGVPTFDYGNNIRQMAKEMGVTNAFDFPGFVPAYIRPLFCRGIGPFRWVALSGDPEDIYKTDAKVKEIVADDEHLHHWLDMARERISFQGLPARICWVGLEWRQKLAGLQ
;
A
#
# COMPACT_ATOMS: atom_id res chain seq x y z
N MET A 1 18.28 3.23 8.00
CA MET A 1 16.84 3.50 7.76
C MET A 1 16.18 3.77 9.09
N PRO A 2 15.32 4.79 9.20
CA PRO A 2 14.63 5.06 10.44
C PRO A 2 13.69 3.88 10.68
N ALA A 3 13.82 3.21 11.81
CA ALA A 3 12.92 2.14 12.22
C ALA A 3 11.48 2.64 12.49
N GLU A 4 11.24 3.95 12.39
CA GLU A 4 10.01 4.65 12.76
C GLU A 4 8.77 4.19 11.97
N PRO A 5 8.77 4.06 10.63
CA PRO A 5 7.54 3.75 9.90
C PRO A 5 7.03 2.34 10.19
N HIS A 6 7.92 1.35 10.23
CA HIS A 6 7.56 -0.04 10.54
C HIS A 6 7.03 -0.17 11.98
N ARG A 7 7.70 0.46 12.94
CA ARG A 7 7.25 0.52 14.35
C ARG A 7 5.88 1.15 14.49
N PHE A 8 5.61 2.22 13.74
CA PHE A 8 4.29 2.85 13.73
C PHE A 8 3.20 1.89 13.24
N ARG A 9 3.47 1.12 12.17
CA ARG A 9 2.51 0.14 11.63
C ARG A 9 2.29 -1.06 12.55
N LEU A 10 3.33 -1.57 13.19
CA LEU A 10 3.21 -2.59 14.24
C LEU A 10 2.35 -2.07 15.40
N ARG A 11 2.65 -0.88 15.93
CA ARG A 11 1.90 -0.27 17.04
C ARG A 11 0.43 -0.04 16.69
N THR A 12 0.14 0.34 15.45
CA THR A 12 -1.24 0.60 14.98
C THR A 12 -1.96 -0.64 14.45
N ARG A 13 -1.30 -1.81 14.52
CA ARG A 13 -1.82 -3.13 14.07
C ARG A 13 -2.12 -3.22 12.57
N TYR A 14 -1.42 -2.42 11.76
CA TYR A 14 -1.48 -2.50 10.29
C TYR A 14 -0.45 -3.48 9.70
N VAL A 15 0.50 -3.92 10.51
CA VAL A 15 1.48 -4.98 10.20
C VAL A 15 1.54 -5.90 11.43
N ASP A 16 1.61 -7.21 11.21
CA ASP A 16 1.61 -8.22 12.28
C ASP A 16 3.01 -8.40 12.90
N GLU A 17 4.03 -8.54 12.05
CA GLU A 17 5.40 -8.79 12.51
C GLU A 17 6.45 -8.12 11.61
N GLN A 18 7.67 -8.01 12.14
CA GLN A 18 8.83 -7.55 11.41
C GLN A 18 9.87 -8.69 11.37
N ALA A 19 10.44 -8.91 10.19
CA ALA A 19 11.54 -9.84 9.99
C ALA A 19 12.89 -9.15 10.22
N ASP A 20 13.88 -9.93 10.64
CA ASP A 20 15.22 -9.45 10.95
C ASP A 20 16.11 -9.37 9.69
N SER A 21 15.77 -10.15 8.67
CA SER A 21 16.49 -10.21 7.39
C SER A 21 15.57 -10.67 6.26
N LEU A 22 16.05 -10.58 5.01
CA LEU A 22 15.34 -11.10 3.86
C LEU A 22 15.13 -12.63 3.96
N ASP A 23 16.12 -13.37 4.44
CA ASP A 23 16.03 -14.82 4.61
C ASP A 23 14.99 -15.21 5.66
N ASP A 24 14.97 -14.49 6.78
CA ASP A 24 13.94 -14.67 7.81
C ASP A 24 12.54 -14.34 7.27
N ALA A 25 12.39 -13.23 6.54
CA ALA A 25 11.12 -12.86 5.91
C ALA A 25 10.61 -13.97 4.97
N LEU A 26 11.47 -14.50 4.10
CA LEU A 26 11.11 -15.57 3.15
C LEU A 26 10.77 -16.88 3.87
N ALA A 27 11.51 -17.25 4.92
CA ALA A 27 11.22 -18.44 5.72
C ALA A 27 9.84 -18.34 6.40
N ARG A 28 9.48 -17.16 6.91
CA ARG A 28 8.18 -16.91 7.54
C ARG A 28 7.04 -16.87 6.53
N ILE A 29 7.24 -16.23 5.36
CA ILE A 29 6.27 -16.27 4.26
C ILE A 29 5.95 -17.72 3.90
N ASN A 30 6.97 -18.55 3.64
CA ASN A 30 6.79 -19.95 3.29
C ASN A 30 6.05 -20.74 4.39
N LYS A 31 6.39 -20.51 5.67
CA LYS A 31 5.71 -21.14 6.80
C LYS A 31 4.22 -20.77 6.85
N TYR A 32 3.86 -19.49 6.72
CA TYR A 32 2.48 -19.04 6.86
C TYR A 32 1.60 -19.41 5.66
N THR A 33 2.15 -19.36 4.44
CA THR A 33 1.43 -19.79 3.24
C THR A 33 1.12 -21.28 3.27
N GLN A 34 2.07 -22.13 3.71
CA GLN A 34 1.83 -23.56 3.92
C GLN A 34 0.76 -23.86 4.98
N GLN A 35 0.61 -22.98 5.97
CA GLN A 35 -0.42 -23.10 7.01
C GLN A 35 -1.76 -22.48 6.61
N GLY A 36 -1.88 -21.85 5.43
CA GLY A 36 -3.07 -21.12 5.02
C GLY A 36 -3.38 -19.91 5.90
N LYS A 37 -2.37 -19.32 6.55
CA LYS A 37 -2.53 -18.16 7.44
C LYS A 37 -2.22 -16.85 6.71
N ALA A 38 -3.08 -15.85 6.91
CA ALA A 38 -2.86 -14.50 6.42
C ALA A 38 -2.09 -13.67 7.47
N VAL A 39 -0.77 -13.52 7.28
CA VAL A 39 0.12 -12.75 8.15
C VAL A 39 0.92 -11.77 7.31
N SER A 40 1.04 -10.53 7.79
CA SER A 40 1.81 -9.46 7.16
C SER A 40 3.18 -9.31 7.82
N ILE A 41 4.23 -9.28 7.00
CA ILE A 41 5.64 -9.21 7.44
C ILE A 41 6.27 -7.94 6.89
N ALA A 42 6.71 -7.04 7.77
CA ALA A 42 7.57 -5.93 7.40
C ALA A 42 9.02 -6.38 7.30
N LEU A 43 9.72 -5.90 6.27
CA LEU A 43 11.17 -6.02 6.14
C LEU A 43 11.77 -4.61 6.09
N CYS A 44 12.72 -4.33 6.99
CA CYS A 44 13.46 -3.07 6.95
C CYS A 44 14.52 -3.18 5.83
N GLY A 45 14.24 -2.57 4.69
CA GLY A 45 15.06 -2.65 3.48
C GLY A 45 14.79 -1.49 2.54
N ASN A 46 15.73 -1.18 1.63
CA ASN A 46 15.44 -0.33 0.49
C ASN A 46 14.83 -1.19 -0.62
N ALA A 47 13.67 -0.81 -1.15
CA ALA A 47 13.01 -1.57 -2.22
C ALA A 47 13.87 -1.69 -3.49
N ALA A 48 14.70 -0.70 -3.81
CA ALA A 48 15.64 -0.74 -4.92
C ALA A 48 16.82 -1.72 -4.71
N ASP A 49 17.02 -2.21 -3.48
CA ASP A 49 17.93 -3.31 -3.16
C ASP A 49 17.18 -4.65 -3.11
N ILE A 50 16.07 -4.69 -2.37
CA ILE A 50 15.35 -5.94 -2.05
C ILE A 50 14.60 -6.51 -3.25
N VAL A 51 13.90 -5.69 -4.03
CA VAL A 51 13.05 -6.20 -5.13
C VAL A 51 13.89 -6.81 -6.26
N PRO A 52 15.01 -6.19 -6.70
CA PRO A 52 15.95 -6.86 -7.61
C PRO A 52 16.56 -8.15 -7.03
N GLU A 53 16.88 -8.17 -5.74
CA GLU A 53 17.43 -9.36 -5.07
C GLU A 53 16.43 -10.53 -5.05
N LEU A 54 15.15 -10.26 -4.83
CA LEU A 54 14.09 -11.27 -4.92
C LEU A 54 14.02 -11.89 -6.33
N VAL A 55 14.12 -11.06 -7.38
CA VAL A 55 14.18 -11.54 -8.77
C VAL A 55 15.42 -12.41 -8.98
N ALA A 56 16.59 -11.96 -8.53
CA ALA A 56 17.86 -12.68 -8.69
C ALA A 56 17.84 -14.06 -7.99
N ARG A 57 17.14 -14.17 -6.85
CA ARG A 57 16.94 -15.43 -6.12
C ARG A 57 15.87 -16.34 -6.72
N GLY A 58 15.17 -15.91 -7.77
CA GLY A 58 14.05 -16.66 -8.35
C GLY A 58 12.85 -16.80 -7.42
N VAL A 59 12.69 -15.90 -6.45
CA VAL A 59 11.50 -15.87 -5.59
C VAL A 59 10.31 -15.46 -6.46
N ARG A 60 9.20 -16.19 -6.40
CA ARG A 60 8.00 -15.89 -7.19
C ARG A 60 6.82 -15.52 -6.29
N PRO A 61 6.60 -14.22 -6.01
CA PRO A 61 5.40 -13.78 -5.30
C PRO A 61 4.14 -13.97 -6.17
N ASP A 62 2.98 -13.97 -5.53
CA ASP A 62 1.69 -14.09 -6.22
C ASP A 62 1.16 -12.75 -6.77
N LEU A 63 1.68 -11.63 -6.27
CA LEU A 63 1.31 -10.27 -6.66
C LEU A 63 2.46 -9.30 -6.34
N VAL A 64 2.71 -8.33 -7.21
CA VAL A 64 3.73 -7.27 -7.01
C VAL A 64 3.12 -5.90 -7.25
N THR A 65 3.40 -4.98 -6.33
CA THR A 65 3.04 -3.56 -6.43
C THR A 65 4.00 -2.72 -5.61
N ASP A 66 3.97 -1.40 -5.79
CA ASP A 66 4.73 -0.45 -4.98
C ASP A 66 3.85 0.68 -4.45
N GLN A 67 4.19 1.19 -3.26
CA GLN A 67 3.55 2.35 -2.64
C GLN A 67 4.55 3.25 -1.90
N THR A 68 5.83 3.24 -2.31
CA THR A 68 6.78 4.29 -1.91
C THR A 68 6.25 5.67 -2.33
N SER A 69 6.78 6.75 -1.76
CA SER A 69 6.42 8.12 -2.17
C SER A 69 7.17 8.54 -3.44
N ALA A 70 7.15 7.70 -4.49
CA ALA A 70 7.87 7.93 -5.74
C ALA A 70 7.42 9.19 -6.51
N HIS A 71 6.25 9.74 -6.18
CA HIS A 71 5.73 10.99 -6.74
C HIS A 71 6.55 12.22 -6.32
N ASP A 72 7.33 12.12 -5.25
CA ASP A 72 8.25 13.14 -4.77
C ASP A 72 9.68 12.56 -4.71
N PRO A 73 10.45 12.62 -5.80
CA PRO A 73 11.81 12.09 -5.81
C PRO A 73 12.78 12.80 -4.85
N LEU A 74 12.47 14.03 -4.41
CA LEU A 74 13.35 14.78 -3.52
C LEU A 74 13.16 14.35 -2.06
N HIS A 75 11.93 14.07 -1.62
CA HIS A 75 11.61 13.79 -0.21
C HIS A 75 10.95 12.42 0.07
N GLY A 76 10.58 11.67 -0.97
CA GLY A 76 9.75 10.49 -0.85
C GLY A 76 10.39 9.14 -1.21
N TYR A 77 11.59 9.12 -1.78
CA TYR A 77 12.24 7.89 -2.21
C TYR A 77 13.73 7.87 -1.88
N LEU A 78 14.12 6.99 -0.96
CA LEU A 78 15.49 6.82 -0.52
C LEU A 78 16.35 6.22 -1.66
N PRO A 79 17.38 6.92 -2.16
CA PRO A 79 18.27 6.36 -3.16
C PRO A 79 18.98 5.09 -2.67
N LYS A 80 19.23 4.17 -3.60
CA LYS A 80 19.94 2.92 -3.33
C LYS A 80 21.32 3.18 -2.73
N GLY A 81 21.69 2.40 -1.72
CA GLY A 81 22.97 2.51 -1.01
C GLY A 81 23.10 3.73 -0.08
N TRP A 82 22.09 4.59 0.03
CA TRP A 82 22.14 5.74 0.94
C TRP A 82 21.53 5.39 2.31
N SER A 83 22.09 6.00 3.36
CA SER A 83 21.41 6.07 4.65
C SER A 83 20.31 7.13 4.64
N TRP A 84 19.39 7.08 5.60
CA TRP A 84 18.32 8.08 5.67
C TRP A 84 18.85 9.44 6.09
N GLU A 85 19.81 9.43 7.01
CA GLU A 85 20.50 10.62 7.50
C GLU A 85 21.25 11.31 6.37
N GLU A 86 21.98 10.53 5.55
CA GLU A 86 22.63 11.04 4.34
C GLU A 86 21.63 11.60 3.34
N TYR A 87 20.51 10.90 3.13
CA TYR A 87 19.44 11.35 2.24
C TYR A 87 18.87 12.71 2.67
N GLN A 88 18.57 12.88 3.95
CA GLN A 88 18.05 14.16 4.47
C GLN A 88 19.06 15.30 4.31
N GLN A 89 20.36 15.04 4.52
CA GLN A 89 21.40 16.04 4.33
C GLN A 89 21.57 16.43 2.86
N LYS A 90 21.67 15.43 1.96
CA LYS A 90 21.84 15.66 0.52
C LYS A 90 20.63 16.31 -0.12
N ALA A 91 19.41 16.02 0.34
CA ALA A 91 18.22 16.72 -0.12
C ALA A 91 18.27 18.24 0.13
N GLN A 92 19.04 18.70 1.11
CA GLN A 92 19.26 20.14 1.37
C GLN A 92 20.45 20.71 0.60
N GLN A 93 21.55 19.94 0.52
CA GLN A 93 22.82 20.41 -0.04
C GLN A 93 22.87 20.30 -1.57
N ASP A 94 22.27 19.25 -2.13
CA ASP A 94 22.21 18.95 -3.57
C ASP A 94 20.84 18.33 -3.92
N PRO A 95 19.79 19.17 -4.00
CA PRO A 95 18.43 18.69 -4.31
C PRO A 95 18.35 18.02 -5.69
N GLU A 96 19.02 18.58 -6.70
CA GLU A 96 18.98 18.06 -8.08
C GLU A 96 19.67 16.70 -8.18
N GLY A 97 20.86 16.55 -7.58
CA GLY A 97 21.55 15.27 -7.51
C GLY A 97 20.78 14.22 -6.71
N THR A 98 20.08 14.63 -5.65
CA THR A 98 19.20 13.76 -4.87
C THR A 98 18.02 13.25 -5.70
N VAL A 99 17.32 14.13 -6.41
CA VAL A 99 16.23 13.77 -7.33
C VAL A 99 16.73 12.79 -8.40
N LEU A 100 17.90 13.05 -8.99
CA LEU A 100 18.47 12.18 -10.02
C LEU A 100 18.83 10.79 -9.46
N ALA A 101 19.42 10.74 -8.26
CA ALA A 101 19.76 9.48 -7.59
C ALA A 101 18.51 8.66 -7.21
N ALA A 102 17.46 9.32 -6.72
CA ALA A 102 16.18 8.69 -6.41
C ALA A 102 15.54 8.08 -7.68
N LYS A 103 15.46 8.85 -8.77
CA LYS A 103 14.87 8.37 -10.03
C LYS A 103 15.65 7.21 -10.66
N ARG A 104 16.99 7.22 -10.58
CA ARG A 104 17.82 6.06 -10.98
C ARG A 104 17.48 4.82 -10.18
N SER A 105 17.29 4.97 -8.87
CA SER A 105 16.90 3.86 -7.98
C SER A 105 15.49 3.35 -8.28
N MET A 106 14.54 4.23 -8.61
CA MET A 106 13.20 3.85 -9.08
C MET A 106 13.25 3.08 -10.41
N ALA A 107 14.17 3.44 -11.32
CA ALA A 107 14.34 2.75 -12.59
C ALA A 107 14.79 1.28 -12.39
N GLU A 108 15.73 1.03 -11.49
CA GLU A 108 16.15 -0.33 -11.11
C GLU A 108 14.99 -1.10 -10.45
N HIS A 109 14.27 -0.47 -9.54
CA HIS A 109 13.10 -1.07 -8.88
C HIS A 109 12.01 -1.45 -9.90
N VAL A 110 11.63 -0.55 -10.80
CA VAL A 110 10.63 -0.83 -11.85
C VAL A 110 11.11 -1.91 -12.82
N SER A 111 12.41 -1.96 -13.14
CA SER A 111 12.97 -3.04 -13.96
C SER A 111 12.80 -4.41 -13.31
N ALA A 112 12.93 -4.49 -11.97
CA ALA A 112 12.65 -5.72 -11.22
C ALA A 112 11.15 -6.06 -11.18
N MET A 113 10.27 -5.05 -11.04
CA MET A 113 8.81 -5.27 -11.17
C MET A 113 8.44 -5.80 -12.57
N LEU A 114 9.05 -5.28 -13.63
CA LEU A 114 8.88 -5.78 -15.00
C LEU A 114 9.35 -7.23 -15.13
N ALA A 115 10.46 -7.60 -14.49
CA ALA A 115 10.93 -8.99 -14.48
C ALA A 115 9.92 -9.94 -13.81
N PHE A 116 9.23 -9.53 -12.75
CA PHE A 116 8.12 -10.30 -12.18
C PHE A 116 6.92 -10.38 -13.12
N SER A 117 6.55 -9.27 -13.74
CA SER A 117 5.48 -9.24 -14.74
C SER A 117 5.73 -10.23 -15.90
N GLN A 118 6.96 -10.29 -16.40
CA GLN A 118 7.39 -11.23 -17.45
C GLN A 118 7.34 -12.71 -17.00
N GLN A 119 7.45 -12.98 -15.70
CA GLN A 119 7.25 -14.31 -15.10
C GLN A 119 5.77 -14.65 -14.89
N GLY A 120 4.85 -13.81 -15.39
CA GLY A 120 3.41 -13.98 -15.26
C GLY A 120 2.88 -13.65 -13.86
N VAL A 121 3.64 -12.91 -13.04
CA VAL A 121 3.15 -12.43 -11.74
C VAL A 121 2.28 -11.19 -11.98
N PRO A 122 1.01 -11.17 -11.51
CA PRO A 122 0.18 -9.97 -11.51
C PRO A 122 0.93 -8.79 -10.88
N THR A 123 1.32 -7.85 -11.73
CA THR A 123 2.12 -6.68 -11.35
C THR A 123 1.33 -5.43 -11.72
N PHE A 124 1.25 -4.45 -10.81
CA PHE A 124 0.57 -3.19 -11.10
C PHE A 124 1.18 -2.02 -10.32
N ASP A 125 0.89 -0.82 -10.82
CA ASP A 125 1.22 0.45 -10.18
C ASP A 125 0.07 0.91 -9.29
N TYR A 126 0.39 1.29 -8.05
CA TYR A 126 -0.58 1.74 -7.06
C TYR A 126 -0.66 3.26 -6.92
N GLY A 127 -0.51 3.98 -8.03
CA GLY A 127 -0.83 5.40 -8.11
C GLY A 127 0.20 6.33 -7.48
N ASN A 128 1.45 5.89 -7.32
CA ASN A 128 2.55 6.73 -6.82
C ASN A 128 3.46 7.29 -7.93
N ASN A 129 3.11 7.05 -9.21
CA ASN A 129 3.83 7.56 -10.38
C ASN A 129 5.23 6.94 -10.63
N ILE A 130 5.58 5.83 -9.97
CA ILE A 130 6.93 5.23 -10.09
C ILE A 130 7.27 4.83 -11.53
N ARG A 131 6.29 4.37 -12.32
CA ARG A 131 6.48 4.03 -13.75
C ARG A 131 6.93 5.22 -14.58
N GLN A 132 6.37 6.41 -14.32
CA GLN A 132 6.75 7.63 -15.02
C GLN A 132 8.18 8.05 -14.65
N MET A 133 8.53 7.96 -13.37
CA MET A 133 9.90 8.26 -12.92
C MET A 133 10.94 7.34 -13.55
N ALA A 134 10.63 6.04 -13.67
CA ALA A 134 11.49 5.07 -14.35
C ALA A 134 11.59 5.31 -15.86
N LYS A 135 10.47 5.65 -16.52
CA LYS A 135 10.46 5.99 -17.96
C LYS A 135 11.36 7.18 -18.26
N GLU A 136 11.33 8.22 -17.44
CA GLU A 136 12.20 9.39 -17.58
C GLU A 136 13.69 9.06 -17.43
N MET A 137 14.02 7.93 -16.83
CA MET A 137 15.38 7.40 -16.70
C MET A 137 15.74 6.34 -17.74
N GLY A 138 14.91 6.16 -18.78
CA GLY A 138 15.22 5.29 -19.92
C GLY A 138 14.63 3.88 -19.86
N VAL A 139 13.80 3.55 -18.85
CA VAL A 139 13.04 2.29 -18.85
C VAL A 139 11.86 2.43 -19.82
N THR A 140 12.11 2.16 -21.11
CA THR A 140 11.18 2.43 -22.22
C THR A 140 9.85 1.70 -22.08
N ASN A 141 9.87 0.54 -21.42
CA ASN A 141 8.73 -0.33 -21.23
C ASN A 141 8.17 -0.29 -19.79
N ALA A 142 8.45 0.77 -19.02
CA ALA A 142 7.97 0.97 -17.65
C ALA A 142 6.43 0.90 -17.50
N PHE A 143 5.68 1.06 -18.59
CA PHE A 143 4.22 1.03 -18.61
C PHE A 143 3.62 -0.32 -19.03
N ASP A 144 4.45 -1.36 -19.21
CA ASP A 144 3.98 -2.71 -19.59
C ASP A 144 3.12 -3.37 -18.49
N PHE A 145 3.21 -2.90 -17.25
CA PHE A 145 2.24 -3.25 -16.20
C PHE A 145 1.23 -2.11 -15.96
N PRO A 146 -0.05 -2.43 -15.75
CA PRO A 146 -1.13 -1.44 -15.68
C PRO A 146 -1.13 -0.68 -14.34
N GLY A 147 -1.89 0.42 -14.30
CA GLY A 147 -2.27 1.03 -13.02
C GLY A 147 -3.44 0.27 -12.39
N PHE A 148 -3.55 0.32 -11.07
CA PHE A 148 -4.61 -0.39 -10.34
C PHE A 148 -6.03 0.08 -10.70
N VAL A 149 -6.20 1.36 -11.08
CA VAL A 149 -7.51 1.89 -11.49
C VAL A 149 -8.03 1.22 -12.76
N PRO A 150 -7.34 1.28 -13.92
CA PRO A 150 -7.80 0.58 -15.12
C PRO A 150 -7.88 -0.94 -14.93
N ALA A 151 -7.01 -1.54 -14.11
CA ALA A 151 -6.96 -2.99 -13.94
C ALA A 151 -8.09 -3.54 -13.04
N TYR A 152 -8.43 -2.84 -11.95
CA TYR A 152 -9.30 -3.41 -10.90
C TYR A 152 -10.44 -2.48 -10.46
N ILE A 153 -10.17 -1.18 -10.32
CA ILE A 153 -11.09 -0.27 -9.59
C ILE A 153 -12.11 0.42 -10.49
N ARG A 154 -11.82 0.61 -11.79
CA ARG A 154 -12.70 1.34 -12.71
C ARG A 154 -14.16 0.83 -12.72
N PRO A 155 -14.46 -0.48 -12.69
CA PRO A 155 -15.85 -0.96 -12.60
C PRO A 155 -16.61 -0.51 -11.34
N LEU A 156 -15.90 -0.28 -10.23
CA LEU A 156 -16.49 0.30 -9.01
C LEU A 156 -16.84 1.78 -9.23
N PHE A 157 -15.90 2.55 -9.80
CA PHE A 157 -16.11 3.96 -10.11
C PHE A 157 -17.27 4.21 -11.07
N CYS A 158 -17.50 3.32 -12.05
CA CYS A 158 -18.65 3.41 -12.95
C CYS A 158 -20.01 3.34 -12.23
N ARG A 159 -20.06 2.79 -11.01
CA ARG A 159 -21.26 2.74 -10.16
C ARG A 159 -21.27 3.83 -9.08
N GLY A 160 -20.36 4.79 -9.16
CA GLY A 160 -20.14 5.81 -8.14
C GLY A 160 -19.59 5.25 -6.82
N ILE A 161 -19.13 3.99 -6.79
CA ILE A 161 -18.54 3.38 -5.61
C ILE A 161 -17.14 3.94 -5.43
N GLY A 162 -16.80 4.36 -4.22
CA GLY A 162 -15.48 4.92 -3.92
C GLY A 162 -15.26 5.00 -2.42
N PRO A 163 -14.11 5.55 -1.98
CA PRO A 163 -13.67 5.52 -0.58
C PRO A 163 -14.44 6.50 0.32
N PHE A 164 -15.74 6.29 0.44
CA PHE A 164 -16.63 7.05 1.32
C PHE A 164 -16.25 6.81 2.78
N ARG A 165 -16.32 7.86 3.60
CA ARG A 165 -15.89 7.83 4.99
C ARG A 165 -16.67 8.82 5.84
N TRP A 166 -16.76 8.54 7.13
CA TRP A 166 -17.32 9.44 8.13
C TRP A 166 -16.52 9.36 9.42
N VAL A 167 -16.73 10.35 10.29
CA VAL A 167 -15.98 10.55 11.53
C VAL A 167 -16.96 10.92 12.64
N ALA A 168 -16.82 10.31 13.81
CA ALA A 168 -17.60 10.64 15.00
C ALA A 168 -16.94 11.83 15.73
N LEU A 169 -17.55 13.02 15.65
CA LEU A 169 -17.03 14.23 16.29
C LEU A 169 -17.11 14.19 17.82
N SER A 170 -17.93 13.31 18.38
CA SER A 170 -18.01 13.02 19.82
C SER A 170 -16.69 12.48 20.38
N GLY A 171 -15.87 11.83 19.53
CA GLY A 171 -14.71 11.06 19.97
C GLY A 171 -15.05 9.68 20.52
N ASP A 172 -16.34 9.30 20.59
CA ASP A 172 -16.79 8.02 21.14
C ASP A 172 -16.77 6.92 20.05
N PRO A 173 -15.99 5.83 20.22
CA PRO A 173 -15.96 4.72 19.26
C PRO A 173 -17.31 4.00 19.11
N GLU A 174 -18.18 4.04 20.13
CA GLU A 174 -19.51 3.43 20.04
C GLU A 174 -20.37 4.08 18.96
N ASP A 175 -20.15 5.36 18.63
CA ASP A 175 -20.86 6.00 17.53
C ASP A 175 -20.47 5.40 16.18
N ILE A 176 -19.22 4.98 16.01
CA ILE A 176 -18.83 4.23 14.81
C ILE A 176 -19.50 2.86 14.79
N TYR A 177 -19.54 2.12 15.90
CA TYR A 177 -20.19 0.81 15.92
C TYR A 177 -21.71 0.88 15.67
N LYS A 178 -22.38 1.92 16.17
CA LYS A 178 -23.79 2.20 15.83
C LYS A 178 -23.95 2.47 14.33
N THR A 179 -23.06 3.27 13.74
CA THR A 179 -23.10 3.53 12.29
C THR A 179 -22.79 2.28 11.47
N ASP A 180 -21.85 1.43 11.88
CA ASP A 180 -21.56 0.15 11.23
C ASP A 180 -22.81 -0.75 11.21
N ALA A 181 -23.51 -0.87 12.34
CA ALA A 181 -24.75 -1.64 12.43
C ALA A 181 -25.86 -1.06 11.54
N LYS A 182 -26.00 0.27 11.49
CA LYS A 182 -26.99 0.94 10.64
C LYS A 182 -26.68 0.78 9.16
N VAL A 183 -25.42 0.78 8.76
CA VAL A 183 -25.02 0.51 7.36
C VAL A 183 -25.45 -0.91 6.97
N LYS A 184 -25.23 -1.91 7.84
CA LYS A 184 -25.68 -3.30 7.59
C LYS A 184 -27.19 -3.43 7.46
N GLU A 185 -27.95 -2.68 8.25
CA GLU A 185 -29.43 -2.65 8.16
C GLU A 185 -29.90 -2.09 6.81
N ILE A 186 -29.25 -1.03 6.31
CA ILE A 186 -29.64 -0.35 5.07
C ILE A 186 -29.19 -1.12 3.83
N VAL A 187 -27.97 -1.67 3.86
CA VAL A 187 -27.37 -2.43 2.76
C VAL A 187 -27.37 -3.91 3.16
N ALA A 188 -28.56 -4.47 3.35
CA ALA A 188 -28.75 -5.78 3.98
C ALA A 188 -28.16 -6.95 3.18
N ASP A 189 -28.22 -6.88 1.84
CA ASP A 189 -27.90 -8.03 0.97
C ASP A 189 -26.44 -8.06 0.48
N ASP A 190 -25.59 -7.11 0.90
CA ASP A 190 -24.18 -7.07 0.49
C ASP A 190 -23.28 -7.75 1.52
N GLU A 191 -23.12 -9.08 1.37
CA GLU A 191 -22.28 -9.91 2.24
C GLU A 191 -20.83 -9.41 2.30
N HIS A 192 -20.30 -8.90 1.19
CA HIS A 192 -18.92 -8.39 1.13
C HIS A 192 -18.77 -7.11 1.96
N LEU A 193 -19.74 -6.21 1.89
CA LEU A 193 -19.79 -5.00 2.72
C LEU A 193 -19.91 -5.36 4.21
N HIS A 194 -20.75 -6.35 4.56
CA HIS A 194 -20.91 -6.77 5.96
C HIS A 194 -19.61 -7.36 6.51
N HIS A 195 -18.97 -8.24 5.75
CA HIS A 195 -17.67 -8.80 6.09
C HIS A 195 -16.61 -7.71 6.21
N TRP A 196 -16.60 -6.71 5.32
CA TRP A 196 -15.72 -5.55 5.43
C TRP A 196 -15.89 -4.82 6.77
N LEU A 197 -17.12 -4.55 7.20
CA LEU A 197 -17.40 -3.87 8.47
C LEU A 197 -16.98 -4.71 9.68
N ASP A 198 -17.19 -6.03 9.65
CA ASP A 198 -16.74 -6.94 10.71
C ASP A 198 -15.21 -6.96 10.83
N MET A 199 -14.53 -7.16 9.70
CA MET A 199 -13.07 -7.11 9.63
C MET A 199 -12.53 -5.75 10.07
N ALA A 200 -13.19 -4.66 9.68
CA ALA A 200 -12.78 -3.31 10.04
C ALA A 200 -12.97 -3.02 11.55
N ARG A 201 -13.88 -3.73 12.24
CA ARG A 201 -14.00 -3.66 13.70
C ARG A 201 -12.93 -4.48 14.41
N GLU A 202 -12.63 -5.67 13.90
CA GLU A 202 -11.66 -6.58 14.51
C GLU A 202 -10.20 -6.17 14.28
N ARG A 203 -9.89 -5.65 13.09
CA ARG A 203 -8.51 -5.47 12.61
C ARG A 203 -8.05 -4.01 12.57
N ILE A 204 -8.94 -3.02 12.57
CA ILE A 204 -8.55 -1.60 12.46
C ILE A 204 -8.68 -0.90 13.80
N SER A 205 -7.55 -0.41 14.32
CA SER A 205 -7.54 0.49 15.48
C SER A 205 -7.90 1.91 15.05
N PHE A 206 -8.76 2.59 15.80
CA PHE A 206 -8.98 4.02 15.60
C PHE A 206 -7.71 4.84 15.87
N GLN A 207 -7.56 5.95 15.15
CA GLN A 207 -6.45 6.89 15.27
C GLN A 207 -7.00 8.31 15.31
N GLY A 208 -6.87 9.00 16.46
CA GLY A 208 -7.55 10.28 16.67
C GLY A 208 -9.05 10.07 16.87
N LEU A 209 -9.88 10.87 16.19
CA LEU A 209 -11.33 10.68 16.21
C LEU A 209 -11.71 9.34 15.58
N PRO A 210 -12.64 8.57 16.17
CA PRO A 210 -13.16 7.36 15.56
C PRO A 210 -13.74 7.66 14.17
N ALA A 211 -13.32 6.87 13.20
CA ALA A 211 -13.68 7.06 11.79
C ALA A 211 -13.82 5.71 11.11
N ARG A 212 -14.71 5.65 10.11
CA ARG A 212 -14.90 4.46 9.28
C ARG A 212 -14.77 4.83 7.82
N ILE A 213 -14.06 3.98 7.08
CA ILE A 213 -14.09 3.95 5.62
C ILE A 213 -14.95 2.76 5.18
N CYS A 214 -15.85 2.99 4.23
CA CYS A 214 -16.71 1.96 3.66
C CYS A 214 -16.98 2.32 2.21
N TRP A 215 -16.62 1.43 1.28
CA TRP A 215 -16.80 1.72 -0.14
C TRP A 215 -18.27 1.58 -0.53
N VAL A 216 -18.94 2.69 -0.80
CA VAL A 216 -20.35 2.71 -1.19
C VAL A 216 -20.61 3.57 -2.42
N GLY A 217 -21.58 3.13 -3.22
CA GLY A 217 -21.99 3.69 -4.50
C GLY A 217 -22.91 4.90 -4.41
N LEU A 218 -23.23 5.48 -5.56
CA LEU A 218 -24.18 6.59 -5.67
C LEU A 218 -25.53 6.26 -5.01
N GLU A 219 -26.00 5.02 -5.19
CA GLU A 219 -27.25 4.49 -4.64
C GLU A 219 -27.39 4.64 -3.12
N TRP A 220 -26.29 4.46 -2.39
CA TRP A 220 -26.31 4.34 -0.92
C TRP A 220 -25.83 5.59 -0.21
N ARG A 221 -24.95 6.39 -0.83
CA ARG A 221 -24.34 7.55 -0.16
C ARG A 221 -25.36 8.54 0.41
N GLN A 222 -26.41 8.87 -0.35
CA GLN A 222 -27.43 9.80 0.14
C GLN A 222 -28.22 9.20 1.31
N LYS A 223 -28.59 7.91 1.23
CA LYS A 223 -29.33 7.23 2.30
C LYS A 223 -28.51 7.14 3.59
N LEU A 224 -27.21 6.89 3.48
CA LEU A 224 -26.30 6.83 4.62
C LEU A 224 -25.97 8.22 5.20
N ALA A 225 -25.86 9.25 4.36
CA ALA A 225 -25.58 10.62 4.83
C ALA A 225 -26.81 11.33 5.40
N GLY A 226 -28.02 10.93 4.99
CA GLY A 226 -29.30 11.47 5.48
C GLY A 226 -29.78 10.84 6.78
N LEU A 227 -28.94 10.07 7.47
CA LEU A 227 -29.23 9.53 8.80
C LEU A 227 -29.34 10.69 9.80
N GLN A 228 -30.58 10.99 10.22
CA GLN A 228 -30.87 11.75 11.45
C GLN A 228 -31.01 10.79 12.62
#